data_AF-A0A0L6WAB2-F1
#
_entry.id   AF-A0A0L6WAB2-F1
#
_cell.length_a   1.000
_cell.length_b   1.000
_cell.length_c   1.000
_cell.angle_alpha   90.00
_cell.angle_beta   90.00
_cell.angle_gamma   90.00
#
_symmetry.space_group_name_H-M   'P 1'
#
loop_
_entity.id
_entity.type
_entity.pdbx_description
1 polymer ?
#
loop_
_entity_poly.entity_id
_entity_poly.type
_entity_poly.pdbx_seq_one_letter_code
_entity_poly.pdbx_strand_id
1 'polypeptide(L)'
;MKGSASNSTQMKWKEMCQLMREQKIDVLATQETHLDKDKVKELNKLFERQIHIIMSLDTNRPNVMGVAFIINKKLANWQEIKHCVLDPGRAIVIEIPWYNDKTLSCLNVYALNDPSKNKTFWNKIKSNWTA
;
A
#
# COMPACT_ATOMS: atom_id res chain seq x y z
N MET A 1 -0.59 1.29 -24.78
CA MET A 1 0.87 1.14 -24.54
C MET A 1 1.10 -0.09 -23.69
N LYS A 2 1.84 -1.09 -24.20
CA LYS A 2 2.28 -2.29 -23.47
C LYS A 2 3.55 -1.93 -22.71
N GLY A 3 3.57 -2.03 -21.37
CA GLY A 3 4.73 -1.61 -20.57
C GLY A 3 4.85 -2.24 -19.18
N SER A 4 4.06 -3.25 -18.81
CA SER A 4 4.02 -3.77 -17.43
C SER A 4 5.17 -4.74 -17.06
N ALA A 5 6.13 -4.97 -17.96
CA ALA A 5 7.33 -5.80 -17.73
C ALA A 5 8.63 -5.09 -18.11
N SER A 6 8.70 -3.76 -17.96
CA SER A 6 9.89 -2.99 -18.30
C SER A 6 10.90 -2.92 -17.14
N ASN A 7 12.20 -2.96 -17.46
CA ASN A 7 13.31 -2.75 -16.51
C ASN A 7 13.13 -1.50 -15.62
N SER A 8 12.41 -0.49 -16.12
CA SER A 8 12.11 0.74 -15.40
C SER A 8 11.22 0.52 -14.16
N THR A 9 10.23 -0.39 -14.22
CA THR A 9 9.42 -0.71 -13.04
C THR A 9 10.29 -1.36 -11.96
N GLN A 10 11.12 -2.34 -12.32
CA GLN A 10 12.03 -2.97 -11.37
C GLN A 10 13.03 -1.97 -10.75
N MET A 11 13.51 -1.01 -11.53
CA MET A 11 14.38 0.06 -11.06
C MET A 11 13.71 0.92 -9.98
N LYS A 12 12.46 1.35 -10.21
CA LYS A 12 11.67 2.10 -9.20
C LYS A 12 11.50 1.33 -7.89
N TRP A 13 11.25 0.01 -7.96
CA TRP A 13 11.12 -0.80 -6.74
C TRP A 13 12.44 -0.97 -5.99
N LYS A 14 13.57 -1.08 -6.71
CA LYS A 14 14.90 -1.05 -6.09
C LYS A 14 15.17 0.27 -5.38
N GLU A 15 14.84 1.40 -6.02
CA GLU A 15 14.97 2.73 -5.42
C GLU A 15 14.10 2.88 -4.17
N MET A 16 12.86 2.38 -4.18
CA MET A 16 12.01 2.38 -2.99
C MET A 16 12.60 1.52 -1.86
N CYS A 17 13.13 0.33 -2.17
CA CYS A 17 13.81 -0.51 -1.17
C CYS A 17 15.06 0.18 -0.60
N GLN A 18 15.80 0.90 -1.44
CA GLN A 18 16.95 1.69 -1.02
C GLN A 18 16.53 2.84 -0.10
N LEU A 19 15.53 3.62 -0.51
CA LEU A 19 14.96 4.72 0.28
C LEU A 19 14.53 4.22 1.66
N MET A 20 13.76 3.13 1.72
CA MET A 20 13.27 2.58 2.99
C MET A 20 14.40 2.15 3.92
N ARG A 21 15.48 1.59 3.37
CA ARG A 21 16.65 1.17 4.14
C ARG A 21 17.46 2.37 4.64
N GLU A 22 17.75 3.34 3.77
CA GLU A 22 18.62 4.48 4.06
C GLU A 22 17.95 5.46 5.03
N GLN A 23 16.66 5.73 4.82
CA GLN A 23 15.87 6.63 5.67
C GLN A 23 15.25 5.93 6.88
N LYS A 24 15.52 4.62 7.07
CA LYS A 24 14.97 3.80 8.15
C LYS A 24 13.44 3.92 8.27
N ILE A 25 12.76 3.80 7.13
CA ILE A 25 11.30 3.85 7.05
C ILE A 25 10.74 2.45 7.30
N ASP A 26 9.94 2.30 8.36
CA ASP A 26 9.21 1.08 8.68
C ASP A 26 8.08 0.79 7.70
N VAL A 27 7.34 1.83 7.34
CA VAL A 27 6.12 1.76 6.53
C VAL A 27 6.10 2.91 5.54
N LEU A 28 5.96 2.59 4.26
CA LEU A 28 5.81 3.55 3.18
C LEU A 28 4.44 3.37 2.52
N ALA A 29 3.62 4.43 2.56
CA ALA A 29 2.34 4.48 1.86
C ALA A 29 2.55 5.00 0.42
N THR A 30 2.10 4.26 -0.58
CA THR A 30 2.20 4.65 -1.99
C THR A 30 0.83 4.62 -2.67
N GLN A 31 0.62 5.55 -3.60
CA GLN A 31 -0.58 5.65 -4.44
C GLN A 31 -0.20 5.51 -5.91
N GLU A 32 -1.20 5.34 -6.79
CA GLU A 32 -1.02 5.18 -8.24
C GLU A 32 -0.02 4.06 -8.58
N THR A 33 -0.11 2.95 -7.87
CA THR A 33 0.89 1.88 -7.98
C THR A 33 0.81 1.12 -9.30
N HIS A 34 -0.37 1.09 -9.94
CA HIS A 34 -0.65 0.36 -11.17
C HIS A 34 -0.20 -1.11 -11.13
N LEU A 35 -0.25 -1.72 -9.94
CA LEU A 35 0.15 -3.10 -9.72
C LEU A 35 -1.05 -4.04 -9.85
N ASP A 36 -0.85 -5.16 -10.53
CA ASP A 36 -1.74 -6.31 -10.44
C ASP A 36 -1.24 -7.33 -9.40
N LYS A 37 -2.09 -8.33 -9.12
CA LYS A 37 -1.80 -9.39 -8.12
C LYS A 37 -0.54 -10.17 -8.43
N ASP A 38 -0.27 -10.44 -9.71
CA ASP A 38 0.88 -11.27 -10.10
C ASP A 38 2.17 -10.48 -9.99
N LYS A 39 2.15 -9.18 -10.31
CA LYS A 39 3.27 -8.28 -10.12
C LYS A 39 3.63 -8.12 -8.65
N VAL A 40 2.65 -8.02 -7.75
CA VAL A 40 2.95 -7.97 -6.31
C VAL A 40 3.52 -9.29 -5.80
N LYS A 41 3.04 -10.44 -6.28
CA LYS A 41 3.66 -11.72 -5.96
C LYS A 41 5.12 -11.77 -6.44
N GLU A 42 5.38 -11.32 -7.66
CA GLU A 42 6.74 -11.23 -8.23
C GLU A 42 7.64 -10.34 -7.38
N LEU A 43 7.17 -9.14 -7.01
CA LEU A 43 7.93 -8.18 -6.20
C LEU A 43 8.18 -8.67 -4.78
N ASN A 44 7.17 -9.24 -4.13
CA ASN A 44 7.31 -9.85 -2.80
C ASN A 44 8.30 -11.02 -2.83
N LYS A 45 8.37 -11.79 -3.92
CA LYS A 45 9.39 -12.82 -4.10
C LYS A 45 10.78 -12.22 -4.35
N LEU A 46 10.88 -11.22 -5.24
CA LEU A 46 12.15 -10.58 -5.60
C LEU A 46 12.81 -9.89 -4.40
N PHE A 47 12.02 -9.25 -3.54
CA PHE A 47 12.48 -8.50 -2.37
C PHE A 47 12.08 -9.15 -1.05
N GLU A 48 11.89 -10.47 -1.04
CA GLU A 48 11.35 -11.24 0.09
C GLU A 48 12.06 -10.99 1.42
N ARG A 49 13.37 -10.73 1.39
CA ARG A 49 14.18 -10.49 2.59
C ARG A 49 14.13 -9.04 3.10
N GLN A 50 13.57 -8.11 2.32
CA GLN A 50 13.63 -6.67 2.56
C GLN A 50 12.26 -6.10 2.88
N ILE A 51 11.27 -6.37 2.02
CA ILE A 51 9.96 -5.73 2.09
C ILE A 51 8.81 -6.72 2.00
N HIS A 52 7.66 -6.30 2.54
CA HIS A 52 6.38 -6.93 2.35
C HIS A 52 5.39 -5.89 1.79
N ILE A 53 4.73 -6.21 0.68
CA ILE A 53 3.79 -5.31 0.01
C ILE A 53 2.36 -5.77 0.31
N ILE A 54 1.58 -4.87 0.91
CA ILE A 54 0.13 -5.01 1.10
C ILE A 54 -0.54 -4.02 0.14
N MET A 55 -1.50 -4.45 -0.68
CA MET A 55 -2.15 -3.56 -1.64
C MET A 55 -3.66 -3.69 -1.69
N SER A 56 -4.29 -2.64 -2.20
CA SER A 56 -5.68 -2.61 -2.65
C SER A 56 -5.73 -2.16 -4.10
N LEU A 57 -6.43 -2.93 -4.93
CA LEU A 57 -6.63 -2.65 -6.36
C LEU A 57 -8.13 -2.64 -6.67
N ASP A 58 -8.53 -1.87 -7.68
CA ASP A 58 -9.90 -1.94 -8.21
C ASP A 58 -10.02 -3.18 -9.10
N THR A 59 -10.85 -4.15 -8.70
CA THR A 59 -11.05 -5.39 -9.46
C THR A 59 -11.65 -5.17 -10.85
N ASN A 60 -12.39 -4.08 -11.05
CA ASN A 60 -12.98 -3.73 -12.35
C ASN A 60 -11.97 -3.01 -13.26
N ARG A 61 -10.98 -2.34 -12.66
CA ARG A 61 -9.98 -1.54 -13.37
C ARG A 61 -8.59 -1.67 -12.72
N PRO A 62 -7.99 -2.88 -12.71
CA PRO A 62 -6.81 -3.19 -11.91
C PRO A 62 -5.56 -2.38 -12.26
N ASN A 63 -5.45 -1.93 -13.51
CA ASN A 63 -4.27 -1.18 -13.99
C ASN A 63 -4.44 0.34 -13.98
N VAL A 64 -5.56 0.87 -13.46
CA VAL A 64 -5.88 2.31 -13.52
C VAL A 64 -5.62 3.02 -12.20
N MET A 65 -5.76 2.31 -11.07
CA MET A 65 -5.61 2.86 -9.73
C MET A 65 -5.02 1.82 -8.79
N GLY A 66 -4.54 2.25 -7.63
CA GLY A 66 -4.03 1.33 -6.62
C GLY A 66 -3.37 2.07 -5.48
N VAL A 67 -3.56 1.56 -4.27
CA VAL A 67 -2.88 2.01 -3.07
C VAL A 67 -2.14 0.83 -2.48
N ALA A 68 -0.93 1.05 -1.97
CA ALA A 68 -0.15 0.02 -1.31
C ALA A 68 0.57 0.56 -0.08
N PHE A 69 0.83 -0.34 0.85
CA PHE A 69 1.84 -0.19 1.87
C PHE A 69 3.02 -1.07 1.54
N ILE A 70 4.22 -0.49 1.62
CA ILE A 70 5.48 -1.21 1.57
C ILE A 70 6.02 -1.23 2.99
N ILE A 71 6.17 -2.44 3.55
CA ILE A 71 6.58 -2.66 4.92
C ILE A 71 8.03 -3.14 4.94
N ASN A 72 8.87 -2.50 5.76
CA ASN A 72 10.23 -2.93 5.99
C ASN A 72 10.25 -4.12 6.93
N LYS A 73 10.56 -5.32 6.42
CA LYS A 73 10.54 -6.56 7.21
C LYS A 73 11.59 -6.60 8.32
N LYS A 74 12.58 -5.71 8.27
CA LYS A 74 13.66 -5.63 9.26
C LYS A 74 13.35 -4.71 10.43
N LEU A 75 12.41 -3.77 10.25
CA LEU A 75 12.11 -2.75 11.25
C LEU A 75 10.72 -2.93 11.86
N ALA A 76 9.75 -3.41 11.07
CA ALA A 76 8.38 -3.64 11.50
C ALA A 76 8.06 -5.13 11.73
N ASN A 77 7.17 -5.40 12.69
CA ASN A 77 6.55 -6.72 12.94
C ASN A 77 5.55 -7.08 11.83
N TRP A 78 6.05 -7.20 10.60
CA TRP A 78 5.24 -7.29 9.38
C TRP A 78 4.27 -8.48 9.37
N GLN A 79 4.59 -9.58 10.05
CA GLN A 79 3.73 -10.76 10.15
C GLN A 79 2.46 -10.52 10.96
N GLU A 80 2.51 -9.57 11.90
CA GLU A 80 1.39 -9.26 12.79
C GLU A 80 0.55 -8.08 12.29
N ILE A 81 0.97 -7.46 11.18
CA ILE A 81 0.22 -6.36 10.58
C ILE A 81 -1.11 -6.89 10.03
N LYS A 82 -2.20 -6.32 10.54
CA LYS A 82 -3.54 -6.55 9.98
C LYS A 82 -3.84 -5.47 8.95
N HIS A 83 -4.71 -5.77 8.01
CA HIS A 83 -5.15 -4.80 7.02
C HIS A 83 -6.62 -4.95 6.66
N CYS A 84 -7.26 -3.84 6.33
CA CYS A 84 -8.64 -3.80 5.86
C CYS A 84 -8.74 -2.88 4.65
N VAL A 85 -9.39 -3.35 3.58
CA VAL A 85 -9.68 -2.54 2.41
C VAL A 85 -11.00 -1.83 2.62
N LEU A 86 -10.96 -0.50 2.78
CA LEU A 86 -12.16 0.32 2.98
C LEU A 86 -12.80 0.74 1.65
N ASP A 87 -11.97 0.91 0.62
CA ASP A 87 -12.41 1.18 -0.74
C ASP A 87 -11.41 0.57 -1.76
N PRO A 88 -11.81 -0.44 -2.55
CA PRO A 88 -10.93 -1.10 -3.51
C PRO A 88 -10.19 -0.10 -4.43
N GLY A 89 -8.86 -0.20 -4.47
CA GLY A 89 -8.01 0.69 -5.27
C GLY A 89 -7.81 2.10 -4.74
N ARG A 90 -8.48 2.48 -3.64
CA ARG A 90 -8.50 3.87 -3.13
C ARG A 90 -8.19 4.02 -1.65
N ALA A 91 -8.58 3.07 -0.82
CA ALA A 91 -8.38 3.17 0.62
C ALA A 91 -8.08 1.81 1.23
N ILE A 92 -6.94 1.75 1.94
CA ILE A 92 -6.55 0.60 2.73
C ILE A 92 -6.00 1.11 4.07
N VAL A 93 -6.42 0.46 5.15
CA VAL A 93 -5.86 0.68 6.48
C VAL A 93 -5.00 -0.51 6.86
N ILE A 94 -3.89 -0.24 7.55
CA ILE A 94 -3.11 -1.25 8.25
C ILE A 94 -3.08 -0.94 9.75
N GLU A 95 -3.00 -1.99 10.54
CA GLU A 95 -2.85 -1.94 12.00
C GLU A 95 -1.55 -2.63 12.35
N ILE A 96 -0.63 -1.90 12.99
CA ILE A 96 0.71 -2.34 13.29
C ILE A 96 0.84 -2.43 14.81
N PRO A 97 1.20 -3.59 15.38
CA PRO A 97 1.55 -3.68 16.79
C PRO A 97 2.69 -2.71 17.11
N TRP A 98 2.51 -1.96 18.18
CA TRP A 98 3.43 -0.92 18.63
C TRP A 98 3.78 -1.11 20.11
N TYR A 99 4.59 -0.21 20.65
CA TYR A 99 5.07 -0.28 22.02
C TYR A 99 3.93 -0.24 23.06
N ASN A 100 4.08 -1.01 24.15
CA ASN A 100 3.14 -1.14 25.27
C ASN A 100 1.73 -1.60 24.87
N ASP A 101 1.63 -2.67 24.08
CA ASP A 101 0.37 -3.25 23.61
C ASP A 101 -0.53 -2.25 22.87
N LYS A 102 0.06 -1.19 22.34
CA LYS A 102 -0.64 -0.20 21.50
C LYS A 102 -0.65 -0.66 20.06
N THR A 103 -1.60 -0.14 19.31
CA THR A 103 -1.68 -0.34 17.86
C THR A 103 -1.52 1.01 17.17
N LEU A 104 -0.66 1.06 16.16
CA LEU A 104 -0.59 2.18 15.22
C LEU A 104 -1.44 1.85 14.00
N SER A 105 -2.47 2.66 13.76
CA SER A 105 -3.33 2.53 12.59
C SER A 105 -2.95 3.55 11.52
N CYS A 106 -2.60 3.06 10.34
CA CYS A 106 -2.20 3.88 9.20
C CYS A 106 -3.20 3.73 8.05
N LEU A 107 -3.81 4.82 7.63
CA LEU A 107 -4.73 4.86 6.49
C LEU A 107 -4.04 5.44 5.26
N ASN A 108 -3.99 4.68 4.16
CA ASN A 108 -3.52 5.16 2.86
C ASN A 108 -4.71 5.44 1.95
N VAL A 109 -4.79 6.66 1.44
CA VAL A 109 -5.92 7.18 0.65
C VAL A 109 -5.46 7.75 -0.68
N TYR A 110 -6.16 7.37 -1.73
CA TYR A 110 -6.15 8.02 -3.04
C TYR A 110 -7.55 8.60 -3.34
N ALA A 111 -7.75 9.85 -2.91
CA ALA A 111 -9.03 10.54 -3.01
C ALA A 111 -9.36 10.99 -4.44
N LEU A 112 -10.65 11.24 -4.72
CA LEU A 112 -11.10 11.78 -6.00
C LEU A 112 -10.91 13.30 -6.06
N ASN A 113 -10.57 13.81 -7.25
CA ASN A 113 -10.45 15.26 -7.49
C ASN A 113 -11.81 15.99 -7.54
N ASP A 114 -12.88 15.28 -7.85
CA ASP A 114 -14.25 15.84 -7.87
C ASP A 114 -14.71 16.13 -6.42
N PRO A 115 -15.05 17.38 -6.07
CA PRO A 115 -15.40 17.75 -4.69
C PRO A 115 -16.60 17.00 -4.12
N SER A 116 -17.63 16.76 -4.93
CA SER A 116 -18.85 16.08 -4.50
C SER A 116 -18.57 14.60 -4.19
N LYS A 117 -17.81 13.94 -5.06
CA LYS A 117 -17.42 12.54 -4.89
C LYS A 117 -16.39 12.39 -3.76
N ASN A 118 -15.52 13.37 -3.57
CA ASN A 118 -14.56 13.41 -2.47
C ASN A 118 -15.27 13.44 -1.10
N LYS A 119 -16.29 14.30 -0.94
CA LYS A 119 -17.12 14.34 0.27
C LYS A 119 -17.80 12.99 0.55
N THR A 120 -18.42 12.39 -0.47
CA THR A 120 -19.07 11.08 -0.34
C THR A 120 -18.07 9.99 0.03
N PHE A 121 -16.87 10.02 -0.56
CA PHE A 121 -15.78 9.10 -0.25
C PHE A 121 -15.38 9.18 1.23
N TRP A 122 -15.12 10.38 1.78
CA TRP A 122 -14.73 10.51 3.19
C TRP A 122 -15.85 10.09 4.16
N ASN A 123 -17.12 10.37 3.83
CA ASN A 123 -18.24 9.89 4.63
C ASN A 123 -18.27 8.36 4.68
N LYS A 124 -18.02 7.68 3.55
CA LYS A 124 -17.92 6.22 3.48
C LYS A 124 -16.78 5.69 4.35
N ILE A 125 -15.60 6.29 4.28
CA ILE A 125 -14.45 5.88 5.11
C ILE A 125 -14.78 6.01 6.61
N LYS A 126 -15.36 7.14 7.01
CA LYS A 126 -15.74 7.40 8.41
C LYS A 126 -16.79 6.40 8.94
N SER A 127 -17.72 5.96 8.10
CA SER A 127 -18.73 4.96 8.49
C SER A 127 -18.18 3.53 8.54
N ASN A 128 -17.15 3.22 7.75
CA ASN A 128 -16.68 1.86 7.55
C ASN A 128 -15.46 1.48 8.41
N TRP A 129 -14.87 2.45 9.13
CA TRP A 129 -13.71 2.18 9.97
C TRP A 129 -13.74 2.99 11.26
N THR A 130 -13.45 2.31 12.36
CA THR A 130 -13.23 2.90 13.69
C THR A 130 -11.95 2.26 14.24
N ALA A 131 -11.08 3.09 14.81
CA ALA A 131 -9.80 2.68 15.40
C ALA A 131 -9.99 1.98 16.75
#